data_AF-A0A554IV81-F1
#
_entry.id   AF-A0A554IV81-F1
#
_cell.length_a   1.000
_cell.length_b   1.000
_cell.length_c   1.000
_cell.angle_alpha   90.00
_cell.angle_beta   90.00
_cell.angle_gamma   90.00
#
_symmetry.space_group_name_H-M   'P 1'
#
loop_
_entity.id
_entity.type
_entity.pdbx_description
1 polymer ?
#
loop_
_entity_poly.entity_id
_entity_poly.type
_entity_poly.pdbx_seq_one_letter_code
_entity_poly.pdbx_strand_id
1 'polypeptide(L)'
;MSVKLPILRAADYQYFLKLKKAIVFCLLIFIYGILVGVLISKIIPELSETILKTLREVSQKTKELNDYQLLLAIFLNNAVKIFFAIVLGVFFGLAPWLFLFVNGYLVGFLALITYHSIGLSTFWLGVLPHGIFELPGVILGSSAGLFLGETFFRKIFLKQKITMRKEISEALAFFGRVIVPLLFIAAFVEVFITKSLLS
;
A
#
# COMPACT_ATOMS: atom_id res chain seq x y z
N MET A 1 -4.98 -26.23 15.11
CA MET A 1 -6.12 -26.34 14.18
C MET A 1 -5.95 -25.26 13.11
N SER A 2 -5.51 -25.61 11.90
CA SER A 2 -5.29 -24.65 10.82
C SER A 2 -6.63 -24.31 10.16
N VAL A 3 -7.14 -23.11 10.44
CA VAL A 3 -8.28 -22.54 9.72
C VAL A 3 -7.85 -22.36 8.26
N LYS A 4 -8.25 -23.28 7.38
CA LYS A 4 -8.10 -23.12 5.94
C LYS A 4 -9.12 -22.06 5.52
N LEU A 5 -8.63 -20.87 5.16
CA LEU A 5 -9.45 -19.84 4.54
C LEU A 5 -9.93 -20.39 3.18
N PRO A 6 -11.25 -20.62 2.98
CA PRO A 6 -11.80 -21.37 1.84
C PRO A 6 -11.59 -20.70 0.46
N ILE A 7 -10.97 -19.52 0.43
CA ILE A 7 -10.82 -18.66 -0.76
C ILE A 7 -9.38 -18.70 -1.30
N LEU A 8 -8.39 -19.08 -0.47
CA LEU A 8 -6.97 -19.06 -0.87
C LEU A 8 -6.50 -20.46 -1.29
N ARG A 9 -5.84 -20.56 -2.45
CA ARG A 9 -5.14 -21.79 -2.85
C ARG A 9 -4.11 -22.14 -1.79
N ALA A 10 -3.84 -23.44 -1.61
CA ALA A 10 -2.87 -23.92 -0.62
C ALA A 10 -1.50 -23.22 -0.74
N ALA A 11 -1.04 -22.95 -1.97
CA ALA A 11 0.21 -22.23 -2.22
C ALA A 11 0.19 -20.78 -1.71
N ASP A 12 -0.92 -20.06 -1.86
CA ASP A 12 -1.03 -18.65 -1.44
C ASP A 12 -1.12 -18.55 0.08
N TYR A 13 -1.82 -19.49 0.71
CA TYR A 13 -1.83 -19.61 2.17
C TYR A 13 -0.43 -19.88 2.73
N GLN A 14 0.31 -20.83 2.16
CA GLN A 14 1.67 -21.12 2.60
C GLN A 14 2.60 -19.93 2.40
N TYR A 15 2.47 -19.20 1.29
CA TYR A 15 3.24 -17.99 1.06
C TYR A 15 2.90 -16.90 2.09
N PHE A 16 1.62 -16.66 2.35
CA PHE A 16 1.18 -15.73 3.39
C PHE A 16 1.77 -16.08 4.78
N LEU A 17 1.85 -17.36 5.14
CA LEU A 17 2.47 -17.79 6.38
C LEU A 17 3.95 -17.40 6.46
N LYS A 18 4.70 -17.43 5.34
CA LYS A 18 6.09 -16.95 5.29
C LYS A 18 6.19 -15.46 5.60
N LEU A 19 5.19 -14.67 5.19
CA LEU A 19 5.20 -13.21 5.30
C LEU A 19 4.86 -12.68 6.70
N LYS A 20 4.37 -13.51 7.63
CA LYS A 20 3.84 -13.04 8.94
C LYS A 20 4.74 -12.05 9.68
N LYS A 21 6.05 -12.31 9.74
CA LYS A 21 7.02 -11.40 10.39
C LYS A 21 7.14 -10.08 9.66
N ALA A 22 7.25 -10.13 8.33
CA ALA A 22 7.28 -8.95 7.47
C ALA A 22 5.96 -8.16 7.51
N ILE A 23 4.81 -8.81 7.70
CA ILE A 23 3.51 -8.14 7.88
C ILE A 23 3.51 -7.31 9.16
N VAL A 24 3.95 -7.87 10.29
CA VAL A 24 4.04 -7.12 11.55
C VAL A 24 4.99 -5.93 11.38
N PHE A 25 6.15 -6.14 10.77
CA PHE A 25 7.09 -5.05 10.53
C PHE A 25 6.53 -3.96 9.60
N CYS A 26 5.83 -4.35 8.53
CA CYS A 26 5.09 -3.43 7.66
C CYS A 26 4.07 -2.59 8.45
N LEU A 27 3.26 -3.22 9.30
CA LEU A 27 2.26 -2.51 10.11
C LEU A 27 2.93 -1.45 11.00
N LEU A 28 4.08 -1.77 11.60
CA LEU A 28 4.85 -0.82 12.41
C LEU A 28 5.37 0.36 11.57
N ILE A 29 5.92 0.11 10.37
CA ILE A 29 6.38 1.17 9.46
C ILE A 29 5.22 2.08 9.05
N PHE A 30 4.07 1.49 8.73
CA PHE A 30 2.88 2.22 8.32
C PHE A 30 2.36 3.11 9.46
N ILE A 31 2.23 2.57 10.68
CA ILE A 31 1.85 3.33 11.87
C ILE A 31 2.86 4.44 12.15
N TYR A 32 4.16 4.15 12.04
CA TYR A 32 5.21 5.14 12.19
C TYR A 32 5.06 6.27 11.15
N GLY A 33 4.79 5.93 9.89
CA GLY A 33 4.47 6.90 8.84
C GLY A 33 3.30 7.80 9.22
N ILE A 34 2.18 7.22 9.70
CA ILE A 34 1.00 7.99 10.16
C ILE A 34 1.39 8.99 11.25
N LEU A 35 2.12 8.55 12.27
CA LEU A 35 2.55 9.42 13.37
C LEU A 35 3.42 10.57 12.86
N VAL A 36 4.39 10.29 11.98
CA VAL A 36 5.22 11.33 11.36
C VAL A 36 4.38 12.28 10.51
N GLY A 37 3.42 11.76 9.74
CA GLY A 37 2.49 12.55 8.93
C GLY A 37 1.71 13.56 9.77
N VAL A 38 1.13 13.11 10.88
CA VAL A 38 0.39 13.98 11.82
C VAL A 38 1.31 15.02 12.46
N LEU A 39 2.51 14.60 12.91
CA LEU A 39 3.45 15.51 13.58
C LEU A 39 3.97 16.60 12.64
N ILE A 40 4.45 16.23 11.45
CA ILE A 40 5.01 17.16 10.47
C ILE A 40 3.97 18.16 10.00
N SER A 41 2.72 17.72 9.81
CA SER A 41 1.61 18.60 9.44
C SER A 41 1.36 19.72 10.46
N LYS A 42 1.69 19.51 11.73
CA LYS A 42 1.59 20.54 12.79
C LYS A 42 2.81 21.44 12.87
N ILE A 43 3.99 20.85 12.67
CA ILE A 43 5.27 21.52 12.96
C ILE A 43 5.75 22.36 11.76
N ILE A 44 5.45 21.94 10.54
CA ILE A 44 5.97 22.56 9.31
C ILE A 44 4.81 22.94 8.37
N PRO A 45 4.20 24.11 8.55
CA PRO A 45 3.09 24.57 7.72
C PRO A 45 3.46 24.71 6.23
N GLU A 46 4.66 25.19 5.90
CA GLU A 46 5.04 25.39 4.48
C GLU A 46 5.10 24.07 3.70
N LEU A 47 5.59 23.00 4.34
CA LEU A 47 5.59 21.66 3.75
C LEU A 47 4.17 21.15 3.55
N SER A 48 3.27 21.46 4.50
CA SER A 48 1.85 21.07 4.41
C SER A 48 1.14 21.75 3.24
N GLU A 49 1.37 23.05 3.04
CA GLU A 49 0.83 23.78 1.88
C GLU A 49 1.37 23.22 0.56
N THR A 50 2.66 22.89 0.50
CA THR A 50 3.29 22.30 -0.69
C THR A 50 2.67 20.94 -1.05
N ILE A 51 2.48 20.09 -0.05
CA ILE A 51 1.83 18.77 -0.23
C ILE A 51 0.37 18.97 -0.67
N LEU A 52 -0.38 19.86 -0.02
CA LEU A 52 -1.78 20.15 -0.40
C LEU A 52 -1.89 20.69 -1.81
N LYS A 53 -0.99 21.57 -2.23
CA LYS A 53 -0.94 22.07 -3.61
C LYS A 53 -0.73 20.93 -4.60
N THR A 54 0.24 20.06 -4.32
CA THR A 54 0.53 18.87 -5.15
C THR A 54 -0.68 17.94 -5.23
N LEU A 55 -1.34 17.67 -4.10
CA LEU A 55 -2.54 16.82 -4.06
C LEU A 55 -3.71 17.45 -4.83
N ARG A 56 -3.88 18.78 -4.74
CA ARG A 56 -4.91 19.51 -5.51
C ARG A 56 -4.63 19.46 -7.01
N GLU A 57 -3.39 19.62 -7.44
CA GLU A 57 -3.01 19.52 -8.86
C GLU A 57 -3.26 18.11 -9.41
N VAL A 58 -2.93 17.07 -8.64
CA VAL A 58 -3.26 15.68 -8.99
C VAL A 58 -4.77 15.47 -9.05
N SER A 59 -5.51 15.96 -8.06
CA SER A 59 -6.98 15.86 -8.01
C SER A 59 -7.66 16.59 -9.16
N GLN A 60 -7.17 17.76 -9.58
CA GLN A 60 -7.71 18.50 -10.72
C GLN A 60 -7.51 17.72 -12.02
N LYS A 61 -6.32 17.17 -12.25
CA LYS A 61 -6.05 16.32 -13.42
C LYS A 61 -6.94 15.08 -13.46
N THR A 62 -7.29 14.50 -12.31
CA THR A 62 -8.15 13.32 -12.25
C THR A 62 -9.64 13.63 -12.41
N LYS A 63 -10.09 14.87 -12.14
CA LYS A 63 -11.48 15.30 -12.36
C LYS A 63 -11.88 15.39 -13.83
N GLU A 64 -10.91 15.59 -14.72
CA GLU A 64 -11.14 15.65 -16.17
C GLU A 64 -11.34 14.27 -16.81
N LEU A 65 -11.06 13.20 -16.06
CA LEU A 65 -11.19 11.83 -16.53
C LEU A 65 -12.63 11.33 -16.38
N ASN A 66 -13.09 10.53 -17.35
CA ASN A 66 -14.30 9.75 -17.15
C ASN A 66 -14.08 8.63 -16.11
N ASP A 67 -15.16 8.05 -15.59
CA ASP A 67 -15.07 7.08 -14.49
C ASP A 67 -14.22 5.84 -14.85
N TYR A 68 -14.28 5.35 -16.09
CA TYR A 68 -13.46 4.22 -16.53
C TYR A 68 -11.97 4.56 -16.63
N GLN A 69 -11.63 5.75 -17.11
CA GLN A 69 -10.26 6.26 -17.16
C GLN A 69 -9.71 6.47 -15.75
N LEU A 70 -10.52 7.04 -14.86
CA LEU A 70 -10.15 7.24 -13.46
C LEU A 70 -9.91 5.92 -12.74
N LEU A 71 -10.80 4.94 -12.94
CA LEU A 71 -10.68 3.59 -12.40
C LEU A 71 -9.34 2.96 -12.81
N LEU A 72 -9.06 2.98 -14.11
CA LEU A 72 -7.83 2.40 -14.65
C LEU A 72 -6.59 3.16 -14.15
N ALA A 73 -6.64 4.48 -14.07
CA ALA A 73 -5.54 5.30 -13.57
C ALA A 73 -5.21 4.98 -12.11
N ILE A 74 -6.21 4.92 -11.22
CA ILE A 74 -6.02 4.58 -9.80
C ILE A 74 -5.51 3.16 -9.64
N PHE A 75 -6.17 2.20 -10.31
CA PHE A 75 -5.77 0.79 -10.28
C PHE A 75 -4.33 0.59 -10.75
N LEU A 76 -3.97 1.10 -11.93
CA LEU A 76 -2.62 0.92 -12.48
C LEU A 76 -1.57 1.64 -11.64
N ASN A 77 -1.84 2.85 -11.14
CA ASN A 77 -0.92 3.58 -10.27
C ASN A 77 -0.56 2.76 -9.02
N ASN A 78 -1.56 2.17 -8.36
CA ASN A 78 -1.34 1.36 -7.17
C ASN A 78 -0.68 0.01 -7.51
N ALA A 79 -1.12 -0.66 -8.57
CA ALA A 79 -0.55 -1.94 -9.01
C ALA A 79 0.93 -1.79 -9.39
N VAL A 80 1.29 -0.74 -10.15
CA VAL A 80 2.67 -0.47 -10.56
C VAL A 80 3.55 -0.13 -9.36
N LYS A 81 3.09 0.74 -8.45
CA LYS A 81 3.85 1.08 -7.24
C LYS A 81 4.14 -0.14 -6.38
N ILE A 82 3.15 -1.01 -6.15
CA ILE A 82 3.35 -2.24 -5.38
C ILE A 82 4.23 -3.23 -6.13
N PHE A 83 4.07 -3.37 -7.45
CA PHE A 83 4.94 -4.22 -8.26
C PHE A 83 6.42 -3.80 -8.10
N PHE A 84 6.72 -2.50 -8.21
CA PHE A 84 8.07 -1.99 -7.98
C PHE A 84 8.52 -2.17 -6.53
N ALA A 85 7.65 -1.97 -5.54
CA ALA A 85 7.97 -2.26 -4.14
C ALA A 85 8.38 -3.73 -3.92
N ILE A 86 7.75 -4.67 -4.62
CA ILE A 86 8.12 -6.10 -4.57
C ILE A 86 9.46 -6.34 -5.26
N VAL A 87 9.60 -5.93 -6.52
CA VAL A 87 10.79 -6.24 -7.34
C VAL A 87 12.03 -5.55 -6.80
N LEU A 88 11.92 -4.26 -6.47
CA LEU A 88 13.02 -3.49 -5.88
C LEU A 88 13.26 -3.85 -4.41
N GLY A 89 12.35 -4.60 -3.79
CA GLY A 89 12.53 -5.17 -2.45
C GLY A 89 13.76 -6.06 -2.34
N VAL A 90 14.21 -6.69 -3.44
CA VAL A 90 15.47 -7.47 -3.46
C VAL A 90 16.67 -6.65 -3.00
N PHE A 91 16.67 -5.33 -3.21
CA PHE A 91 17.69 -4.41 -2.70
C PHE A 91 17.45 -4.08 -1.22
N PHE A 92 17.58 -5.10 -0.36
CA PHE A 92 17.50 -5.00 1.11
C PHE A 92 16.17 -4.49 1.68
N GLY A 93 15.10 -4.52 0.90
CA GLY A 93 13.79 -4.10 1.35
C GLY A 93 13.62 -2.58 1.47
N LEU A 94 14.55 -1.77 0.95
CA LEU A 94 14.49 -0.32 1.08
C LEU A 94 13.29 0.30 0.34
N ALA A 95 13.03 -0.15 -0.89
CA ALA A 95 11.89 0.32 -1.69
C ALA A 95 10.52 0.06 -1.02
N PRO A 96 10.18 -1.17 -0.57
CA PRO A 96 8.91 -1.41 0.11
C PRO A 96 8.82 -0.71 1.46
N TRP A 97 9.94 -0.53 2.17
CA TRP A 97 9.97 0.28 3.39
C TRP A 97 9.56 1.73 3.10
N LEU A 98 10.21 2.38 2.13
CA LEU A 98 9.94 3.78 1.79
C LEU A 98 8.52 3.95 1.25
N PHE A 99 8.09 3.04 0.37
CA PHE A 99 6.74 3.04 -0.17
C PHE A 99 5.70 3.00 0.95
N LEU A 100 5.84 2.09 1.91
CA LEU A 100 4.89 1.95 3.00
C LEU A 100 4.93 3.12 3.98
N PHE A 101 6.11 3.64 4.27
CA PHE A 101 6.29 4.85 5.07
C PHE A 101 5.56 6.05 4.45
N VAL A 102 5.74 6.29 3.14
CA VAL A 102 5.08 7.39 2.43
C VAL A 102 3.56 7.22 2.41
N ASN A 103 3.03 6.00 2.22
CA ASN A 103 1.59 5.76 2.30
C ASN A 103 1.04 6.06 3.71
N GLY A 104 1.72 5.60 4.77
CA GLY A 104 1.33 5.92 6.15
C GLY A 104 1.39 7.42 6.43
N TYR A 105 2.46 8.08 5.98
CA TYR A 105 2.64 9.52 6.08
C TYR A 105 1.48 10.29 5.44
N LEU A 106 1.09 9.95 4.20
CA LEU A 106 -0.01 10.62 3.51
C LEU A 106 -1.35 10.42 4.22
N VAL A 107 -1.61 9.22 4.76
CA VAL A 107 -2.83 8.94 5.55
C VAL A 107 -2.87 9.80 6.82
N GLY A 108 -1.76 9.86 7.57
CA GLY A 108 -1.69 10.70 8.78
C GLY A 108 -1.80 12.19 8.48
N PHE A 109 -1.18 12.64 7.39
CA PHE A 109 -1.27 14.00 6.87
C PHE A 109 -2.73 14.39 6.56
N LEU A 110 -3.41 13.57 5.74
CA LEU A 110 -4.80 13.81 5.35
C LEU A 110 -5.76 13.76 6.53
N ALA A 111 -5.52 12.86 7.50
CA ALA A 111 -6.35 12.76 8.70
C ALA A 111 -6.38 14.07 9.48
N LEU A 112 -5.22 14.70 9.68
CA LEU A 112 -5.13 15.94 10.45
C LEU A 112 -5.70 17.15 9.68
N ILE A 113 -5.41 17.28 8.39
CA ILE A 113 -5.94 18.39 7.58
C ILE A 113 -7.48 18.30 7.48
N THR A 114 -8.01 17.11 7.29
CA THR A 114 -9.47 16.91 7.16
C THR A 114 -10.18 17.12 8.50
N TYR A 115 -9.55 16.70 9.61
CA TYR A 115 -10.05 16.96 10.96
C TYR A 115 -10.28 18.45 11.22
N HIS A 116 -9.34 19.32 10.81
CA HIS A 116 -9.44 20.76 11.02
C HIS A 116 -10.43 21.47 10.09
N SER A 117 -10.77 20.90 8.94
CA SER A 117 -11.58 21.56 7.91
C SER A 117 -13.05 21.13 7.91
N ILE A 118 -13.31 19.82 7.89
CA ILE A 118 -14.63 19.24 7.63
C ILE A 118 -15.00 18.08 8.56
N GLY A 119 -14.16 17.83 9.57
CA GLY A 119 -14.39 16.82 10.62
C GLY A 119 -13.91 15.41 10.27
N LEU A 120 -13.75 14.59 11.32
CA LEU A 120 -13.18 13.23 11.22
C LEU A 120 -14.10 12.24 10.50
N SER A 121 -15.42 12.46 10.54
CA SER A 121 -16.41 11.63 9.84
C SER A 121 -16.19 11.66 8.32
N THR A 122 -15.94 12.83 7.75
CA THR A 122 -15.71 13.01 6.32
C THR A 122 -14.39 12.38 5.87
N PHE A 123 -13.35 12.43 6.72
CA PHE A 123 -12.11 11.71 6.48
C PHE A 123 -12.34 10.20 6.36
N TRP A 124 -13.06 9.61 7.33
CA TRP A 124 -13.32 8.17 7.30
C TRP A 124 -14.23 7.76 6.15
N LEU A 125 -15.20 8.58 5.77
CA LEU A 125 -16.02 8.34 4.57
C LEU A 125 -15.18 8.38 3.29
N GLY A 126 -14.16 9.24 3.24
CA GLY A 126 -13.25 9.32 2.10
C GLY A 126 -12.18 8.23 2.04
N VAL A 127 -11.82 7.62 3.18
CA VAL A 127 -10.69 6.65 3.23
C VAL A 127 -11.17 5.21 3.42
N LEU A 128 -12.16 4.96 4.28
CA LEU A 128 -12.55 3.58 4.63
C LEU A 128 -13.03 2.76 3.44
N PRO A 129 -13.94 3.25 2.55
CA PRO A 129 -14.56 2.39 1.56
C PRO A 129 -13.53 1.65 0.68
N HIS A 130 -12.56 2.38 0.12
CA HIS A 130 -11.49 1.78 -0.69
C HIS A 130 -10.33 1.25 0.19
N GLY A 131 -10.07 1.90 1.31
CA GLY A 131 -8.93 1.61 2.20
C GLY A 131 -8.98 0.22 2.80
N ILE A 132 -10.16 -0.38 3.00
CA ILE A 132 -10.27 -1.77 3.49
C ILE A 132 -9.67 -2.79 2.51
N PHE A 133 -9.58 -2.46 1.22
CA PHE A 133 -9.01 -3.34 0.18
C PHE A 133 -7.59 -2.91 -0.18
N GLU A 134 -7.34 -1.60 -0.28
CA GLU A 134 -6.03 -1.06 -0.63
C GLU A 134 -4.98 -1.37 0.44
N LEU A 135 -5.28 -1.11 1.72
CA LEU A 135 -4.31 -1.27 2.80
C LEU A 135 -3.81 -2.72 2.94
N PRO A 136 -4.67 -3.76 2.91
CA PRO A 136 -4.19 -5.13 2.85
C PRO A 136 -3.31 -5.40 1.63
N GLY A 137 -3.67 -4.89 0.44
CA GLY A 137 -2.88 -5.05 -0.78
C GLY A 137 -1.49 -4.41 -0.68
N VAL A 138 -1.43 -3.17 -0.19
CA VAL A 138 -0.20 -2.40 0.06
C VAL A 138 0.69 -3.10 1.09
N ILE A 139 0.14 -3.52 2.24
CA ILE A 139 0.88 -4.21 3.29
C ILE A 139 1.42 -5.54 2.80
N LEU A 140 0.58 -6.37 2.17
CA LEU A 140 0.99 -7.69 1.66
C LEU A 140 2.08 -7.59 0.59
N GLY A 141 1.93 -6.65 -0.34
CA GLY A 141 2.95 -6.41 -1.38
C GLY A 141 4.26 -5.91 -0.80
N SER A 142 4.20 -4.99 0.15
CA SER A 142 5.39 -4.47 0.83
C SER A 142 6.06 -5.56 1.68
N SER A 143 5.28 -6.43 2.32
CA SER A 143 5.81 -7.60 3.06
C SER A 143 6.49 -8.60 2.14
N ALA A 144 5.94 -8.86 0.94
CA ALA A 144 6.60 -9.70 -0.04
C ALA A 144 7.94 -9.09 -0.50
N GLY A 145 7.97 -7.78 -0.75
CA GLY A 145 9.22 -7.07 -1.09
C GLY A 145 10.26 -7.10 0.02
N LEU A 146 9.87 -6.84 1.27
CA LEU A 146 10.77 -6.94 2.44
C LEU A 146 11.28 -8.36 2.65
N PHE A 147 10.41 -9.37 2.49
CA PHE A 147 10.79 -10.76 2.56
C PHE A 147 11.83 -11.12 1.48
N LEU A 148 11.68 -10.61 0.25
CA LEU A 148 12.69 -10.78 -0.80
C LEU A 148 14.02 -10.10 -0.44
N GLY A 149 13.99 -8.90 0.14
CA GLY A 149 15.20 -8.21 0.61
C GLY A 149 15.91 -8.97 1.72
N GLU A 150 15.17 -9.46 2.72
CA GLU A 150 15.71 -10.28 3.80
C GLU A 150 16.30 -11.59 3.25
N THR A 151 15.61 -12.23 2.32
CA THR A 151 16.07 -13.46 1.66
C THR A 151 17.35 -13.22 0.86
N PHE A 152 17.41 -12.11 0.13
CA PHE A 152 18.61 -11.69 -0.59
C PHE A 152 19.79 -11.46 0.36
N PHE A 153 19.55 -10.75 1.47
CA PHE A 153 20.56 -10.55 2.51
C PHE A 153 21.08 -11.87 3.08
N ARG A 154 20.19 -12.81 3.45
CA ARG A 154 20.62 -14.15 3.94
C ARG A 154 21.43 -14.93 2.90
N LYS A 155 21.07 -14.82 1.63
CA LYS A 155 21.82 -15.49 0.55
C LYS A 155 23.23 -14.93 0.41
N ILE A 156 23.38 -13.61 0.36
CA ILE A 156 24.66 -12.94 0.09
C ILE A 156 25.56 -12.94 1.32
N PHE A 157 25.05 -12.52 2.48
CA PHE A 157 25.85 -12.30 3.68
C PHE A 157 25.95 -13.52 4.58
N LEU A 158 24.89 -14.34 4.66
CA LEU A 158 24.88 -15.56 5.48
C LEU A 158 25.17 -16.83 4.66
N LYS A 159 25.46 -16.69 3.37
CA LYS A 159 25.81 -17.77 2.43
C LYS A 159 24.80 -18.94 2.42
N GLN A 160 23.53 -18.67 2.74
CA GLN A 160 22.49 -19.68 2.74
C GLN A 160 22.17 -20.15 1.31
N LYS A 161 21.97 -21.45 1.12
CA LYS A 161 21.58 -22.03 -0.17
C LYS A 161 20.11 -21.70 -0.48
N ILE A 162 19.87 -20.55 -1.09
CA ILE A 162 18.54 -20.06 -1.44
C ILE A 162 18.42 -19.80 -2.96
N THR A 163 17.32 -20.26 -3.53
CA THR A 163 16.98 -20.04 -4.94
C THR A 163 16.12 -18.78 -5.10
N MET A 164 16.76 -17.62 -5.27
CA MET A 164 16.06 -16.32 -5.42
C MET A 164 15.01 -16.32 -6.52
N ARG A 165 15.28 -16.98 -7.66
CA ARG A 165 14.31 -17.08 -8.76
C ARG A 165 12.98 -17.69 -8.32
N LYS A 166 13.03 -18.67 -7.40
CA LYS A 166 11.82 -19.31 -6.85
C LYS A 166 11.06 -18.34 -5.97
N GLU A 167 11.72 -17.67 -5.02
CA GLU A 167 11.06 -16.73 -4.11
C GLU A 167 10.48 -15.51 -4.84
N ILE A 168 11.18 -14.99 -5.86
CA ILE A 168 10.66 -13.93 -6.74
C ILE A 168 9.43 -14.43 -7.52
N SER A 169 9.50 -15.63 -8.10
CA SER A 169 8.37 -16.19 -8.83
C SER A 169 7.15 -16.41 -7.93
N GLU A 170 7.35 -16.86 -6.69
CA GLU A 170 6.26 -17.00 -5.70
C GLU A 170 5.67 -15.63 -5.32
N ALA A 171 6.52 -14.61 -5.10
CA ALA A 171 6.09 -13.25 -4.81
C ALA A 171 5.24 -12.65 -5.95
N LEU A 172 5.68 -12.80 -7.20
CA LEU A 172 4.95 -12.30 -8.38
C LEU A 172 3.65 -13.08 -8.63
N ALA A 173 3.66 -14.39 -8.41
CA ALA A 173 2.45 -15.19 -8.50
C ALA A 173 1.42 -14.82 -7.41
N PHE A 174 1.89 -14.47 -6.20
CA PHE A 174 1.05 -13.97 -5.12
C PHE A 174 0.52 -12.55 -5.43
N PHE A 175 1.37 -11.68 -5.99
CA PHE A 175 0.96 -10.37 -6.47
C PHE A 175 -0.19 -10.45 -7.47
N GLY A 176 -0.05 -11.25 -8.54
CA GLY A 176 -1.08 -11.38 -9.55
C GLY A 176 -2.39 -12.03 -9.06
N ARG A 177 -2.31 -13.01 -8.13
CA ARG A 177 -3.47 -13.77 -7.69
C ARG A 177 -4.21 -13.19 -6.49
N VAL A 178 -3.53 -12.44 -5.63
CA VAL A 178 -4.10 -11.91 -4.37
C VAL A 178 -4.11 -10.39 -4.36
N ILE A 179 -2.96 -9.76 -4.65
CA ILE A 179 -2.81 -8.31 -4.51
C ILE A 179 -3.55 -7.57 -5.62
N VAL A 180 -3.37 -7.97 -6.87
CA VAL A 180 -4.02 -7.32 -8.03
C VAL A 180 -5.55 -7.29 -7.90
N PRO A 181 -6.24 -8.39 -7.54
CA PRO A 181 -7.69 -8.35 -7.30
C PRO A 181 -8.09 -7.39 -6.17
N LEU A 182 -7.35 -7.34 -5.05
CA LEU A 182 -7.62 -6.39 -3.96
C LEU A 182 -7.52 -4.95 -4.43
N LEU A 183 -6.47 -4.61 -5.19
CA LEU A 183 -6.28 -3.26 -5.72
C LEU A 183 -7.34 -2.87 -6.75
N PHE A 184 -7.79 -3.82 -7.56
CA PHE A 184 -8.87 -3.57 -8.50
C PHE A 184 -10.18 -3.26 -7.77
N ILE A 185 -10.52 -4.04 -6.74
CA ILE A 185 -11.70 -3.79 -5.90
C ILE A 185 -11.57 -2.43 -5.20
N ALA A 186 -10.39 -2.10 -4.66
CA ALA A 186 -10.14 -0.80 -4.04
C ALA A 186 -10.42 0.36 -5.01
N ALA A 187 -9.87 0.30 -6.23
CA ALA A 187 -10.09 1.33 -7.24
C ALA A 187 -11.56 1.41 -7.69
N PHE A 188 -12.24 0.27 -7.79
CA PHE A 188 -13.66 0.21 -8.11
C PHE A 188 -14.51 0.91 -7.04
N VAL A 189 -14.26 0.57 -5.77
CA VAL A 189 -14.94 1.22 -4.65
C VAL A 189 -14.65 2.71 -4.61
N GLU A 190 -13.41 3.12 -4.91
CA GLU A 190 -13.05 4.53 -4.94
C GLU A 190 -13.85 5.33 -5.97
N VAL A 191 -13.94 4.84 -7.20
CA VAL A 191 -14.59 5.57 -8.29
C VAL A 191 -16.11 5.53 -8.18
N PHE A 192 -16.70 4.40 -7.81
CA PHE A 192 -18.15 4.22 -7.88
C PHE A 192 -18.86 4.43 -6.53
N ILE A 193 -18.15 4.36 -5.42
CA ILE A 193 -18.74 4.52 -4.07
C ILE A 193 -18.18 5.80 -3.43
N THR A 194 -16.87 5.86 -3.17
CA THR A 194 -16.27 6.99 -2.42
C THR A 194 -16.48 8.32 -3.14
N LYS A 195 -16.23 8.37 -4.46
CA LYS A 195 -16.43 9.60 -5.24
C LYS A 195 -17.87 10.10 -5.18
N SER A 196 -18.86 9.21 -5.23
CA SER A 196 -20.28 9.56 -5.13
C SER A 196 -20.69 10.00 -3.72
N LEU A 197 -19.97 9.58 -2.68
CA LEU A 197 -20.22 10.00 -1.30
C LEU A 197 -19.62 11.38 -0.99
N LEU A 198 -18.62 11.80 -1.75
CA LEU A 198 -17.87 13.05 -1.55
C LEU A 198 -18.17 14.13 -2.61
N SER A 199 -18.92 13.81 -3.67
CA SER A 199 -19.37 14.74 -4.71
C SER A 199 -20.57 15.57 -4.26
#